data_AF-A0A7C3QW02-F1
#
_entry.id   AF-A0A7C3QW02-F1
#
_cell.length_a   1.000
_cell.length_b   1.000
_cell.length_c   1.000
_cell.angle_alpha   90.00
_cell.angle_beta   90.00
_cell.angle_gamma   90.00
#
_symmetry.space_group_name_H-M   'P 1'
#
loop_
_entity.id
_entity.type
_entity.pdbx_description
1 polymer ?
#
loop_
_entity_poly.entity_id
_entity_poly.type
_entity_poly.pdbx_seq_one_letter_code
_entity_poly.pdbx_strand_id
1 'polypeptide(L)'
;MKDKGGYKEFEKAGLDAKLPELECFKNQFRSYTITIVIPEYTSLCPKTGQPDFGTLTIEYEPDKFVLELKSLKTYIQSYRNLGIFYENAVNRIKKDIVSACKPKWLRIKGEFNPRGGIKSIVETTYPVKKL
;
A
#
# COMPACT_ATOMS: atom_id res chain seq x y z
N MET A 1 13.77 -32.44 -11.42
CA MET A 1 12.56 -31.58 -11.52
C MET A 1 13.02 -30.19 -11.91
N LYS A 2 12.35 -29.58 -12.89
CA LYS A 2 12.78 -28.37 -13.62
C LYS A 2 13.11 -27.20 -12.68
N ASP A 3 14.25 -26.56 -12.96
CA ASP A 3 14.67 -25.29 -12.38
C ASP A 3 13.56 -24.26 -12.61
N LYS A 4 12.89 -23.85 -11.52
CA LYS A 4 11.81 -22.85 -11.55
C LYS A 4 12.48 -21.49 -11.55
N GLY A 5 12.04 -20.59 -12.44
CA GLY A 5 12.53 -19.21 -12.54
C GLY A 5 12.79 -18.57 -11.17
N GLY A 6 13.93 -17.90 -11.06
CA GLY A 6 14.31 -17.17 -9.86
C GLY A 6 13.36 -16.00 -9.59
N TYR A 7 13.49 -15.38 -8.41
CA TYR A 7 12.64 -14.24 -8.01
C TYR A 7 12.66 -13.04 -8.98
N LYS A 8 13.68 -12.96 -9.86
CA LYS A 8 13.82 -11.92 -10.89
C LYS A 8 12.60 -11.75 -11.79
N GLU A 9 11.92 -12.84 -12.13
CA GLU A 9 10.73 -12.76 -13.00
C GLU A 9 9.54 -12.06 -12.32
N PHE A 10 9.53 -11.99 -10.98
CA PHE A 10 8.43 -11.45 -10.19
C PHE A 10 8.70 -10.05 -9.62
N GLU A 11 9.88 -9.46 -9.83
CA GLU A 11 10.28 -8.17 -9.21
C GLU A 11 9.30 -7.04 -9.51
N LYS A 12 8.67 -7.07 -10.69
CA LYS A 12 7.70 -6.06 -11.15
C LYS A 12 6.24 -6.53 -11.05
N ALA A 13 6.00 -7.71 -10.48
CA ALA A 13 4.66 -8.27 -10.37
C ALA A 13 3.72 -7.30 -9.65
N GLY A 14 2.57 -7.07 -10.28
CA GLY A 14 1.51 -6.23 -9.75
C GLY A 14 1.80 -4.72 -9.77
N LEU A 15 2.94 -4.22 -10.28
CA LEU A 15 3.19 -2.77 -10.33
C LEU A 15 2.33 -2.04 -11.36
N ASP A 16 2.05 -2.68 -12.50
CA ASP A 16 1.30 -2.08 -13.61
C ASP A 16 -0.19 -2.49 -13.66
N ALA A 17 -0.67 -3.24 -12.65
CA ALA A 17 -2.06 -3.66 -12.59
C ALA A 17 -2.98 -2.43 -12.52
N LYS A 18 -4.06 -2.41 -13.31
CA LYS A 18 -5.08 -1.34 -13.24
C LYS A 18 -5.91 -1.53 -11.98
N LEU A 19 -5.91 -0.52 -11.10
CA LEU A 19 -6.69 -0.51 -9.87
C LEU A 19 -7.76 0.59 -9.92
N PRO A 20 -8.84 0.49 -9.12
CA PRO A 20 -9.82 1.56 -8.97
C PRO A 20 -9.16 2.89 -8.61
N GLU A 21 -9.70 4.00 -9.10
CA GLU A 21 -9.17 5.33 -8.78
C GLU A 21 -9.41 5.69 -7.30
N LEU A 22 -8.48 6.46 -6.74
CA LEU A 22 -8.63 7.07 -5.42
C LEU A 22 -9.30 8.43 -5.58
N GLU A 23 -10.41 8.62 -4.88
CA GLU A 23 -11.12 9.90 -4.86
C GLU A 23 -10.65 10.73 -3.67
N CYS A 24 -10.67 12.06 -3.82
CA CYS A 24 -10.41 12.97 -2.73
C CYS A 24 -11.43 14.12 -2.75
N PHE A 25 -11.72 14.70 -1.60
CA PHE A 25 -12.61 15.87 -1.47
C PHE A 25 -11.88 17.06 -0.84
N LYS A 26 -12.45 18.27 -1.01
CA LYS A 26 -11.80 19.51 -0.56
C LYS A 26 -11.65 19.56 0.96
N ASN A 27 -10.42 19.77 1.43
CA ASN A 27 -10.11 19.98 2.83
C ASN A 27 -10.62 21.35 3.31
N GLN A 28 -11.25 21.40 4.50
CA GLN A 28 -11.81 22.63 5.09
C GLN A 28 -10.95 23.21 6.24
N PHE A 29 -10.06 22.41 6.83
CA PHE A 29 -9.28 22.78 8.00
C PHE A 29 -7.77 22.59 7.76
N ARG A 30 -6.94 23.13 8.65
CA ARG A 30 -5.47 23.02 8.53
C ARG A 30 -4.90 22.34 9.77
N SER A 31 -3.71 21.76 9.62
CA SER A 31 -2.87 21.29 10.72
C SER A 31 -3.51 20.19 11.57
N TYR A 32 -3.93 19.11 10.93
CA TYR A 32 -4.44 17.92 11.60
C TYR A 32 -3.92 16.65 10.93
N THR A 33 -3.81 15.58 11.72
CA THR A 33 -3.38 14.27 11.25
C THR A 33 -4.58 13.36 11.09
N ILE A 34 -4.65 12.64 9.98
CA ILE A 34 -5.58 11.52 9.80
C ILE A 34 -4.77 10.23 9.89
N THR A 35 -5.21 9.31 10.76
CA THR A 35 -4.70 7.95 10.86
C THR A 35 -5.80 6.96 10.44
N ILE A 36 -5.53 6.17 9.41
CA ILE A 36 -6.43 5.14 8.89
C ILE A 36 -5.76 3.78 9.14
N VAL A 37 -6.46 2.89 9.84
CA VAL A 37 -6.03 1.52 10.09
C VAL A 37 -6.89 0.58 9.28
N ILE A 38 -6.25 -0.26 8.46
CA ILE A 38 -6.89 -1.25 7.61
C ILE A 38 -6.39 -2.63 8.06
N PRO A 39 -7.09 -3.28 9.00
CA PRO A 39 -6.66 -4.56 9.58
C PRO A 39 -6.85 -5.77 8.65
N GLU A 40 -7.52 -5.57 7.52
CA GLU A 40 -7.93 -6.63 6.59
C GLU A 40 -7.20 -6.53 5.24
N TYR A 41 -5.95 -6.03 5.21
CA TYR A 41 -5.18 -6.04 3.98
C TYR A 41 -4.81 -7.48 3.59
N THR A 42 -4.99 -7.80 2.30
CA THR A 42 -4.56 -9.07 1.75
C THR A 42 -4.15 -8.95 0.29
N SER A 43 -3.16 -9.76 -0.11
CA SER A 43 -2.70 -9.91 -1.49
C SER A 43 -2.20 -11.33 -1.75
N LEU A 44 -1.64 -11.59 -2.93
CA LEU A 44 -1.03 -12.88 -3.25
C LEU A 44 0.49 -12.75 -3.35
N CYS A 45 1.21 -13.79 -2.92
CA CYS A 45 2.63 -13.89 -3.22
C CYS A 45 2.81 -14.14 -4.71
N PRO A 46 3.58 -13.29 -5.45
CA PRO A 46 3.76 -13.43 -6.90
C PRO A 46 4.24 -14.82 -7.34
N LYS A 47 5.11 -15.44 -6.53
CA LYS A 47 5.77 -16.70 -6.88
C LYS A 47 4.93 -17.94 -6.57
N THR A 48 4.26 -17.95 -5.41
CA THR A 48 3.58 -19.15 -4.90
C THR A 48 2.07 -19.10 -5.03
N GLY A 49 1.50 -17.92 -5.28
CA GLY A 49 0.05 -17.69 -5.29
C GLY A 49 -0.61 -17.82 -3.92
N GLN A 50 0.14 -18.02 -2.84
CA GLN A 50 -0.41 -18.11 -1.50
C GLN A 50 -0.89 -16.74 -1.00
N PRO A 51 -2.01 -16.67 -0.27
CA PRO A 51 -2.53 -15.41 0.26
C PRO A 51 -1.67 -14.86 1.39
N ASP A 52 -1.33 -13.59 1.28
CA ASP A 52 -0.66 -12.77 2.27
C ASP A 52 -1.70 -11.92 3.00
N PHE A 53 -1.51 -11.74 4.31
CA PHE A 53 -2.40 -10.96 5.17
C PHE A 53 -1.58 -9.98 5.98
N GLY A 54 -2.17 -8.86 6.35
CA GLY A 54 -1.54 -7.89 7.23
C GLY A 54 -2.43 -6.72 7.58
N THR A 55 -1.86 -5.80 8.34
CA THR A 55 -2.46 -4.52 8.70
C THR A 55 -1.72 -3.40 7.99
N LEU A 56 -2.44 -2.53 7.30
CA LEU A 56 -1.91 -1.26 6.81
C LEU A 56 -2.31 -0.12 7.76
N THR A 57 -1.34 0.71 8.13
CA THR A 57 -1.57 1.97 8.82
C THR A 57 -1.12 3.11 7.91
N ILE A 58 -2.04 4.00 7.58
CA ILE A 58 -1.82 5.19 6.75
C ILE A 58 -1.98 6.41 7.66
N GLU A 59 -0.91 7.18 7.83
CA GLU A 59 -0.91 8.42 8.60
C GLU A 59 -0.56 9.57 7.65
N TYR A 60 -1.35 10.64 7.62
CA TYR A 60 -1.04 11.78 6.77
C TYR A 60 -1.64 13.09 7.28
N GLU A 61 -1.03 14.21 6.88
CA GLU A 61 -1.64 15.53 6.98
C GLU A 61 -2.09 15.98 5.59
N PRO A 62 -3.40 16.24 5.40
CA PRO A 62 -3.91 16.73 4.13
C PRO A 62 -3.42 18.16 3.83
N ASP A 63 -3.21 18.44 2.54
CA ASP A 63 -3.08 19.82 2.05
C ASP A 63 -4.45 20.31 1.58
N LYS A 64 -4.69 20.34 0.26
CA LYS A 64 -5.96 20.79 -0.34
C LYS A 64 -7.05 19.73 -0.36
N PHE A 65 -6.67 18.46 -0.26
CA PHE A 65 -7.58 17.33 -0.44
C PHE A 65 -7.47 16.31 0.68
N VAL A 66 -8.60 15.72 1.04
CA VAL A 66 -8.75 14.61 1.98
C VAL A 66 -9.10 13.35 1.20
N LEU A 67 -8.42 12.24 1.52
CA LEU A 67 -8.66 10.94 0.90
C LEU A 67 -10.04 10.40 1.28
N GLU A 68 -10.81 9.99 0.28
CA GLU A 68 -12.16 9.46 0.47
C GLU A 68 -12.11 7.96 0.85
N LEU A 69 -12.85 7.56 1.89
CA LEU A 69 -12.70 6.24 2.51
C LEU A 69 -13.30 5.09 1.68
N LYS A 70 -14.37 5.33 0.92
CA LYS A 70 -15.03 4.30 0.09
C LYS A 70 -14.16 3.90 -1.10
N SER A 71 -13.57 4.86 -1.79
CA SER A 71 -12.63 4.67 -2.89
C SER A 71 -11.35 4.03 -2.38
N LEU A 72 -10.82 4.47 -1.23
CA LEU A 72 -9.69 3.80 -0.56
C LEU A 72 -10.00 2.34 -0.25
N LYS A 73 -11.16 2.04 0.34
CA LYS A 73 -11.58 0.66 0.60
C LYS A 73 -11.59 -0.18 -0.68
N THR A 74 -12.18 0.34 -1.74
CA THR A 74 -12.32 -0.36 -3.03
C THR A 74 -10.95 -0.58 -3.68
N TYR A 75 -10.08 0.43 -3.64
CA TYR A 75 -8.69 0.35 -4.07
C TYR A 75 -7.92 -0.72 -3.29
N ILE A 76 -7.99 -0.73 -1.96
CA ILE A 76 -7.27 -1.72 -1.14
C ILE A 76 -7.82 -3.14 -1.36
N GLN A 77 -9.13 -3.31 -1.47
CA GLN A 77 -9.74 -4.62 -1.75
C GLN A 77 -9.30 -5.20 -3.10
N SER A 78 -8.90 -4.37 -4.07
CA SER A 78 -8.36 -4.83 -5.36
C SER A 78 -7.02 -5.57 -5.24
N TYR A 79 -6.30 -5.42 -4.12
CA TYR A 79 -5.06 -6.16 -3.86
C TYR A 79 -5.31 -7.65 -3.58
N ARG A 80 -6.52 -8.05 -3.21
CA ARG A 80 -6.85 -9.42 -2.75
C ARG A 80 -6.37 -10.52 -3.69
N ASN A 81 -6.50 -10.30 -5.00
CA ASN A 81 -6.11 -11.25 -6.03
C ASN A 81 -4.85 -10.80 -6.80
N LEU A 82 -4.16 -9.76 -6.30
CA LEU A 82 -2.98 -9.19 -6.93
C LEU A 82 -1.72 -9.90 -6.43
N GLY A 83 -0.96 -10.50 -7.35
CA GLY A 83 0.40 -10.97 -7.07
C GLY A 83 1.35 -9.79 -6.90
N ILE A 84 1.75 -9.48 -5.67
CA ILE A 84 2.65 -8.36 -5.37
C ILE A 84 3.49 -8.60 -4.11
N PHE A 85 4.76 -8.21 -4.13
CA PHE A 85 5.61 -8.22 -2.92
C PHE A 85 5.21 -7.12 -1.92
N TYR A 86 5.47 -7.34 -0.64
CA TYR A 86 5.11 -6.43 0.45
C TYR A 86 5.66 -5.02 0.24
N GLU A 87 6.93 -4.94 -0.17
CA GLU A 87 7.69 -3.73 -0.44
C GLU A 87 7.06 -2.93 -1.59
N ASN A 88 6.71 -3.64 -2.66
CA ASN A 88 6.05 -3.09 -3.82
C ASN A 88 4.64 -2.60 -3.48
N ALA A 89 3.87 -3.38 -2.72
CA ALA A 89 2.52 -3.01 -2.31
C ALA A 89 2.53 -1.71 -1.51
N VAL A 90 3.31 -1.63 -0.43
CA VAL A 90 3.38 -0.45 0.44
C VAL A 90 3.87 0.79 -0.32
N ASN A 91 4.90 0.65 -1.18
CA ASN A 91 5.40 1.77 -1.96
C ASN A 91 4.45 2.22 -3.07
N ARG A 92 3.73 1.29 -3.69
CA ARG A 92 2.72 1.58 -4.70
C ARG A 92 1.54 2.32 -4.08
N ILE A 93 1.02 1.84 -2.94
CA ILE A 93 -0.08 2.50 -2.21
C ILE A 93 0.30 3.95 -1.87
N LYS A 94 1.55 4.17 -1.38
CA LYS A 94 2.06 5.53 -1.16
C LYS A 94 2.02 6.36 -2.45
N LYS A 95 2.59 5.86 -3.54
CA LYS A 95 2.66 6.58 -4.82
C LYS A 95 1.28 7.00 -5.29
N ASP A 96 0.32 6.09 -5.23
CA ASP A 96 -1.05 6.32 -5.71
C ASP A 96 -1.79 7.34 -4.80
N ILE A 97 -1.67 7.23 -3.48
CA ILE A 97 -2.24 8.21 -2.53
C ILE A 97 -1.61 9.60 -2.70
N VAL A 98 -0.28 9.69 -2.85
CA VAL A 98 0.43 10.97 -3.07
C VAL A 98 -0.03 11.62 -4.37
N SER A 99 -0.19 10.82 -5.43
CA SER A 99 -0.68 11.31 -6.73
C SER A 99 -2.11 11.85 -6.62
N ALA A 100 -3.00 11.14 -5.91
CA ALA A 100 -4.40 11.50 -5.77
C ALA A 100 -4.62 12.74 -4.88
N CYS A 101 -4.12 12.72 -3.64
CA CYS A 101 -4.50 13.72 -2.64
C CYS A 101 -3.40 14.74 -2.30
N LYS A 102 -2.16 14.55 -2.78
CA LYS A 102 -1.03 15.47 -2.60
C LYS A 102 -0.90 15.97 -1.15
N PRO A 103 -0.76 15.07 -0.16
CA PRO A 103 -0.69 15.44 1.25
C PRO A 103 0.58 16.25 1.54
N LYS A 104 0.60 17.00 2.65
CA LYS A 104 1.83 17.68 3.09
C LYS A 104 2.91 16.67 3.50
N TRP A 105 2.49 15.64 4.21
CA TRP A 105 3.29 14.47 4.52
C TRP A 105 2.40 13.23 4.62
N LEU A 106 3.00 12.07 4.42
CA LEU A 106 2.37 10.75 4.50
C LEU A 106 3.37 9.74 5.05
N ARG A 107 2.91 8.82 5.90
CA ARG A 107 3.59 7.60 6.32
C ARG A 107 2.67 6.42 6.08
N ILE A 108 3.21 5.35 5.51
CA ILE A 108 2.52 4.08 5.40
C ILE A 108 3.38 3.02 6.07
N LYS A 109 2.75 2.24 6.95
CA LYS A 109 3.32 1.06 7.58
C LYS A 109 2.47 -0.16 7.20
N GLY A 110 3.10 -1.16 6.61
CA GLY A 110 2.51 -2.48 6.39
C GLY A 110 3.12 -3.50 7.34
N GLU A 111 2.28 -4.09 8.20
CA GLU A 111 2.66 -5.18 9.10
C GLU A 111 2.07 -6.48 8.58
N PHE A 112 2.92 -7.35 8.04
CA PHE A 112 2.48 -8.59 7.41
C PHE A 112 2.54 -9.77 8.38
N ASN A 113 1.59 -10.69 8.26
CA ASN A 113 1.55 -11.88 9.09
C ASN A 113 2.76 -12.79 8.83
N PRO A 114 3.23 -13.53 9.84
CA PRO A 114 4.44 -14.34 9.70
C PRO A 114 4.32 -15.42 8.61
N ARG A 115 5.38 -15.60 7.84
CA ARG A 115 5.58 -16.76 6.95
C ARG A 115 6.90 -17.43 7.29
N GLY A 116 6.88 -18.74 7.48
CA GLY A 116 8.06 -19.48 7.94
C GLY A 116 8.60 -18.99 9.29
N GLY A 117 7.74 -18.48 10.16
CA GLY A 117 8.13 -17.90 11.46
C GLY A 117 8.71 -16.48 11.39
N ILE A 118 8.76 -15.84 10.23
CA ILE A 118 9.36 -14.52 10.03
C ILE A 118 8.26 -13.48 9.77
N LYS A 119 8.26 -12.39 10.56
CA LYS A 119 7.39 -11.22 10.37
C LYS A 119 8.15 -10.13 9.60
N SER A 120 7.47 -9.53 8.62
CA SER A 120 7.99 -8.36 7.89
C SER A 120 7.17 -7.13 8.21
N ILE A 121 7.85 -6.03 8.49
CA ILE A 121 7.25 -4.69 8.61
C ILE A 121 7.91 -3.82 7.55
N VAL A 122 7.10 -3.22 6.68
CA VAL A 122 7.55 -2.32 5.62
C VAL A 122 7.03 -0.91 5.92
N GLU A 123 7.92 0.06 5.95
CA GLU A 123 7.56 1.46 6.20
C GLU A 123 8.08 2.37 5.09
N THR A 124 7.28 3.35 4.69
CA THR A 124 7.68 4.39 3.75
C THR A 124 7.06 5.73 4.13
N THR A 125 7.75 6.81 3.77
CA THR A 125 7.27 8.19 3.98
C THR A 125 7.27 9.01 2.68
N TYR A 126 6.49 10.08 2.69
CA TYR A 126 6.50 11.18 1.73
C TYR A 126 6.41 12.51 2.51
N PRO A 127 7.21 13.54 2.18
CA PRO A 127 8.38 13.44 1.32
C PRO A 127 9.40 12.44 1.90
N VAL A 128 10.28 11.91 1.04
CA VAL A 128 11.35 11.02 1.52
C VAL A 128 12.19 11.82 2.51
N LYS A 129 12.33 11.31 3.74
CA LYS A 129 13.24 11.91 4.72
C LYS A 129 14.63 11.96 4.09
N LYS A 130 15.19 13.17 3.92
CA LYS A 130 16.61 13.30 3.63
C LYS A 130 17.36 12.80 4.87
N LEU A 131 18.21 11.79 4.68
CA LEU A 131 19.18 11.36 5.68
C LEU A 131 20.27 12.42 5.83
#